data_AF-G6XIX2-F1
#
_entry.id   AF-G6XIX2-F1
#
_cell.length_a   1.000
_cell.length_b   1.000
_cell.length_c   1.000
_cell.angle_alpha   90.00
_cell.angle_beta   90.00
_cell.angle_gamma   90.00
#
_symmetry.space_group_name_H-M   'P 1'
#
loop_
_entity.id
_entity.type
_entity.pdbx_description
1 polymer ?
#
loop_
_entity_poly.entity_id
_entity_poly.type
_entity_poly.pdbx_seq_one_letter_code
_entity_poly.pdbx_strand_id
1 'polypeptide(L)'
;MAESRAKDGNFFPFSLPGQIESCADLVARVLRGRFGNGRHAAKRIAQMGEVSPRTARNWMSGSCAPRGDELMRMMVECDELADEIFRKVREQRCLTEKE
;
A
#
# COMPACT_ATOMS: atom_id res chain seq x y z
N MET A 1 3.36 -38.55 -15.52
CA MET A 1 4.22 -37.38 -15.25
C MET A 1 3.91 -36.30 -16.27
N ALA A 2 3.40 -35.16 -15.81
CA ALA A 2 3.53 -33.80 -16.38
C ALA A 2 2.34 -32.96 -15.88
N GLU A 3 2.47 -32.40 -14.69
CA GLU A 3 1.51 -31.45 -14.14
C GLU A 3 1.71 -30.09 -14.80
N SER A 4 0.70 -29.67 -15.56
CA SER A 4 0.68 -28.38 -16.26
C SER A 4 0.61 -27.24 -15.24
N ARG A 5 1.73 -26.56 -15.10
CA ARG A 5 1.95 -25.39 -14.24
C ARG A 5 1.09 -24.21 -14.71
N ALA A 6 -0.01 -23.96 -14.01
CA ALA A 6 -0.85 -22.77 -14.22
C ALA A 6 -0.02 -21.50 -13.98
N LYS A 7 -0.03 -20.60 -14.97
CA LYS A 7 0.61 -19.27 -14.93
C LYS A 7 -0.46 -18.20 -14.76
N ASP A 8 -1.22 -18.27 -13.69
CA ASP A 8 -2.14 -17.19 -13.32
C ASP A 8 -1.43 -16.33 -12.27
N GLY A 9 -0.59 -15.45 -12.77
CA GLY A 9 0.06 -14.42 -11.97
C GLY A 9 -1.00 -13.50 -11.37
N ASN A 10 -1.04 -13.47 -10.04
CA ASN A 10 -1.64 -12.42 -9.22
C ASN A 10 -3.17 -12.49 -9.00
N PHE A 11 -3.68 -13.66 -8.63
CA PHE A 11 -4.93 -13.76 -7.88
C PHE A 11 -4.66 -13.37 -6.42
N PHE A 12 -4.83 -12.07 -6.08
CA PHE A 12 -4.78 -11.65 -4.67
C PHE A 12 -6.13 -12.02 -4.03
N PRO A 13 -6.13 -12.87 -2.99
CA PRO A 13 -7.34 -13.22 -2.29
C PRO A 13 -7.89 -11.97 -1.60
N PHE A 14 -9.19 -11.77 -1.81
CA PHE A 14 -10.04 -10.89 -1.03
C PHE A 14 -9.67 -11.00 0.46
N SER A 15 -9.24 -9.90 1.08
CA SER A 15 -8.71 -9.86 2.45
C SER A 15 -9.67 -10.57 3.41
N LEU A 16 -9.18 -11.62 4.08
CA LEU A 16 -9.95 -12.34 5.09
C LEU A 16 -9.99 -11.49 6.38
N PRO A 17 -11.15 -11.36 7.04
CA PRO A 17 -11.25 -10.62 8.29
C PRO A 17 -10.43 -11.34 9.38
N GLY A 18 -9.36 -10.69 9.85
CA GLY A 18 -8.44 -11.22 10.87
C GLY A 18 -6.96 -11.22 10.49
N GLN A 19 -6.60 -10.86 9.26
CA GLN A 19 -5.19 -10.69 8.88
C GLN A 19 -4.71 -9.27 9.19
N ILE A 20 -3.54 -9.15 9.83
CA ILE A 20 -2.87 -7.86 10.04
C ILE A 20 -2.71 -7.19 8.68
N GLU A 21 -3.37 -6.05 8.48
CA GLU A 21 -3.26 -5.31 7.22
C GLU A 21 -1.78 -4.98 6.97
N SER A 22 -1.24 -5.51 5.87
CA SER A 22 0.13 -5.24 5.47
C SER A 22 0.31 -3.75 5.18
N CYS A 23 1.50 -3.21 5.43
CA CYS A 23 1.84 -1.82 5.10
C CYS A 23 1.51 -1.50 3.62
N ALA A 24 1.70 -2.46 2.72
CA ALA A 24 1.33 -2.30 1.31
C ALA A 24 -0.18 -2.09 1.11
N ASP A 25 -1.03 -2.79 1.85
CA ASP A 25 -2.49 -2.70 1.74
C ASP A 25 -3.01 -1.40 2.36
N LEU A 26 -2.46 -1.01 3.51
CA LEU A 26 -2.72 0.29 4.15
C LEU A 26 -2.39 1.43 3.20
N VAL A 27 -1.17 1.45 2.66
CA VAL A 27 -0.72 2.47 1.71
C VAL A 27 -1.60 2.47 0.47
N ALA A 28 -1.93 1.29 -0.09
CA ALA A 28 -2.84 1.19 -1.23
C ALA A 28 -4.22 1.77 -0.92
N ARG A 29 -4.79 1.50 0.26
CA ARG A 29 -6.09 2.00 0.67
C ARG A 29 -6.10 3.51 0.80
N VAL A 30 -5.09 4.09 1.43
CA VAL A 30 -4.98 5.55 1.58
C VAL A 30 -4.80 6.23 0.24
N LEU A 31 -3.89 5.71 -0.58
CA LEU A 31 -3.64 6.26 -1.90
C LEU A 31 -4.89 6.22 -2.77
N ARG A 32 -5.64 5.11 -2.73
CA ARG A 32 -6.91 4.98 -3.45
C ARG A 32 -7.99 5.91 -2.89
N GLY A 33 -8.09 6.07 -1.57
CA GLY A 33 -9.05 6.98 -0.95
C GLY A 33 -8.77 8.45 -1.25
N ARG A 34 -7.51 8.84 -1.24
CA ARG A 34 -7.08 10.24 -1.43
C ARG A 34 -7.02 10.66 -2.89
N PHE A 35 -6.42 9.82 -3.75
CA PHE A 35 -6.18 10.17 -5.16
C PHE A 35 -7.20 9.56 -6.13
N GLY A 36 -8.04 8.64 -5.66
CA GLY A 36 -9.00 7.90 -6.49
C GLY A 36 -8.34 6.84 -7.38
N ASN A 37 -9.15 6.13 -8.17
CA ASN A 37 -8.68 5.05 -9.06
C ASN A 37 -8.26 5.54 -10.46
N GLY A 38 -7.83 6.79 -10.58
CA GLY A 38 -7.54 7.41 -11.87
C GLY A 38 -6.12 7.17 -12.37
N ARG A 39 -5.91 7.14 -13.69
CA ARG A 39 -4.57 7.14 -14.32
C ARG A 39 -3.68 8.31 -13.88
N HIS A 40 -4.30 9.42 -13.46
CA HIS A 40 -3.62 10.60 -12.94
C HIS A 40 -3.15 10.44 -11.50
N ALA A 41 -3.77 9.55 -10.71
CA ALA A 41 -3.35 9.24 -9.34
C ALA A 41 -1.97 8.61 -9.32
N ALA A 42 -1.75 7.56 -10.11
CA ALA A 42 -0.44 6.92 -10.22
C ALA A 42 0.66 7.89 -10.69
N LYS A 43 0.33 8.86 -11.55
CA LYS A 43 1.30 9.87 -12.00
C LYS A 43 1.66 10.86 -10.88
N ARG A 44 0.68 11.32 -10.08
CA ARG A 44 0.96 12.18 -8.92
C ARG A 44 1.75 11.45 -7.85
N ILE A 45 1.38 10.21 -7.54
CA ILE A 45 2.09 9.34 -6.58
C ILE A 45 3.53 9.11 -7.03
N ALA A 46 3.74 8.85 -8.31
CA ALA A 46 5.08 8.73 -8.89
C ALA A 46 5.91 10.00 -8.76
N GLN A 47 5.31 11.18 -8.94
CA GLN A 47 6.00 12.45 -8.76
C GLN A 47 6.37 12.72 -7.29
N MET A 48 5.43 12.52 -6.36
CA MET A 48 5.70 12.73 -4.92
C MET A 48 6.73 11.74 -4.37
N GLY A 49 6.65 10.47 -4.77
CA GLY A 49 7.61 9.45 -4.36
C GLY A 49 8.94 9.51 -5.11
N GLU A 50 9.06 10.34 -6.15
CA GLU A 50 10.18 10.36 -7.10
C GLU A 50 10.48 8.95 -7.67
N VAL A 51 9.42 8.20 -7.95
CA VAL A 51 9.50 6.82 -8.45
C VAL A 51 8.90 6.66 -9.84
N SER A 52 9.15 5.50 -10.44
CA SER A 52 8.50 5.12 -11.69
C SER A 52 6.97 4.99 -11.54
N PRO A 53 6.18 5.35 -12.57
CA PRO A 53 4.72 5.18 -12.57
C PRO A 53 4.28 3.72 -12.46
N ARG A 54 5.15 2.79 -12.86
CA ARG A 54 4.99 1.35 -12.63
C ARG A 54 4.97 1.03 -11.13
N THR A 55 5.90 1.61 -10.38
CA THR A 55 6.04 1.43 -8.92
C THR A 55 4.84 2.04 -8.20
N ALA A 56 4.45 3.26 -8.57
CA ALA A 56 3.25 3.90 -8.02
C ALA A 56 1.97 3.06 -8.26
N ARG A 57 1.82 2.45 -9.44
CA ARG A 57 0.72 1.51 -9.70
C ARG A 57 0.80 0.27 -8.81
N ASN A 58 1.99 -0.30 -8.62
CA ASN A 58 2.15 -1.45 -7.74
C ASN A 58 1.79 -1.11 -6.28
N TRP A 59 2.10 0.10 -5.81
CA TRP A 59 1.68 0.59 -4.50
C TRP A 59 0.17 0.76 -4.40
N MET A 60 -0.48 1.34 -5.41
CA MET A 60 -1.95 1.46 -5.45
C MET A 60 -2.66 0.10 -5.52
N SER A 61 -2.01 -0.90 -6.11
CA SER A 61 -2.49 -2.28 -6.17
C SER A 61 -2.20 -3.08 -4.89
N GLY A 62 -1.42 -2.53 -3.95
CA GLY A 62 -0.99 -3.26 -2.75
C GLY A 62 0.04 -4.37 -3.02
N SER A 63 0.59 -4.44 -4.24
CA SER A 63 1.53 -5.50 -4.63
C SER A 63 2.92 -5.29 -4.05
N CYS A 64 3.30 -4.04 -3.77
CA CYS A 64 4.56 -3.70 -3.11
C CYS A 64 4.32 -2.58 -2.10
N ALA A 65 5.04 -2.60 -0.97
CA ALA A 65 5.10 -1.47 -0.07
C ALA A 65 6.18 -0.47 -0.54
N PRO A 66 6.01 0.83 -0.30
CA PRO A 66 7.10 1.79 -0.40
C PRO A 66 8.18 1.45 0.63
N ARG A 67 9.43 1.70 0.26
CA ARG A 67 10.57 1.66 1.19
C ARG A 67 10.49 2.82 2.17
N GLY A 68 11.28 2.77 3.25
CA GLY A 68 11.31 3.82 4.28
C GLY A 68 11.51 5.23 3.70
N ASP A 69 12.49 5.41 2.81
CA ASP A 69 12.75 6.70 2.16
C ASP A 69 11.59 7.19 1.29
N GLU A 70 11.01 6.30 0.49
CA GLU A 70 9.88 6.61 -0.40
C GLU A 70 8.63 6.97 0.42
N LEU A 71 8.41 6.24 1.52
CA LEU A 71 7.32 6.49 2.44
C LEU A 71 7.47 7.84 3.13
N MET A 72 8.66 8.16 3.63
CA MET A 72 8.94 9.46 4.26
C MET A 72 8.70 10.61 3.29
N ARG A 73 9.15 10.50 2.03
CA ARG A 73 8.88 11.52 0.99
C ARG A 73 7.39 11.71 0.75
N MET A 74 6.64 10.61 0.66
CA MET A 74 5.18 10.67 0.50
C MET A 74 4.47 11.26 1.71
N MET A 75 4.97 11.02 2.93
CA MET A 75 4.44 11.61 4.16
C MET A 75 4.67 13.13 4.21
N VAL A 76 5.83 13.60 3.76
CA VAL A 76 6.14 15.05 3.70
C VAL A 76 5.21 15.78 2.73
N GLU A 77 4.92 15.19 1.58
CA GLU A 77 4.04 15.79 0.58
C GLU A 77 2.54 15.58 0.90
N CYS A 78 2.21 14.69 1.85
CA CYS A 78 0.84 14.28 2.12
C CYS A 78 0.64 13.95 3.61
N ASP A 79 0.31 14.99 4.40
CA ASP A 79 0.05 14.85 5.84
C ASP A 79 -1.07 13.83 6.14
N GLU A 80 -2.11 13.74 5.30
CA GLU A 80 -3.19 12.75 5.45
C GLU A 80 -2.69 11.30 5.38
N LEU A 81 -1.66 11.02 4.56
CA LEU A 81 -1.04 9.70 4.50
C LEU A 81 -0.23 9.42 5.77
N ALA A 82 0.49 10.43 6.26
CA ALA A 82 1.21 10.33 7.51
C ALA A 82 0.25 10.06 8.68
N ASP A 83 -0.83 10.83 8.80
CA ASP A 83 -1.83 10.69 9.85
C ASP A 83 -2.49 9.31 9.87
N GLU A 84 -2.87 8.78 8.71
CA GLU A 84 -3.44 7.43 8.64
C GLU A 84 -2.43 6.37 9.08
N ILE A 85 -1.18 6.48 8.62
CA ILE A 85 -0.12 5.53 9.00
C ILE A 85 0.13 5.62 10.50
N PHE A 86 0.24 6.83 11.07
CA PHE A 86 0.39 7.01 12.51
C PHE A 86 -0.83 6.51 13.29
N ARG A 87 -2.05 6.68 12.78
CA ARG A 87 -3.26 6.08 13.35
C ARG A 87 -3.13 4.56 13.42
N LYS A 88 -2.74 3.92 12.32
CA LYS A 88 -2.54 2.47 12.24
C LYS A 88 -1.40 1.99 13.14
N VAL A 89 -0.30 2.74 13.26
CA VAL A 89 0.78 2.45 14.21
C VAL A 89 0.26 2.53 15.66
N ARG A 90 -0.58 3.52 15.99
CA ARG A 90 -1.23 3.60 17.32
C ARG A 90 -2.16 2.41 17.57
N GLU A 91 -2.92 1.98 16.56
CA GLU A 91 -3.77 0.78 16.64
C GLU A 91 -2.94 -0.49 16.86
N GLN A 92 -1.80 -0.63 16.18
CA GLN A 92 -0.90 -1.77 16.35
C GLN A 92 -0.27 -1.83 17.74
N ARG A 93 0.18 -0.69 18.27
CA ARG A 93 0.73 -0.60 19.63
C ARG A 93 -0.31 -0.97 20.70
N CYS A 94 -1.58 -0.65 20.45
CA CYS A 94 -2.69 -1.01 21.33
C CYS A 94 -3.04 -2.53 21.27
N LEU A 95 -2.72 -3.22 20.17
CA LEU A 95 -2.93 -4.67 20.04
C LEU A 95 -1.84 -5.50 20.72
N THR A 96 -0.61 -4.97 20.82
CA THR A 96 0.52 -5.64 21.50
C THR A 96 0.45 -5.58 23.03
N GLU A 97 -0.45 -4.78 23.60
CA GLU A 97 -0.66 -4.67 25.06
C GLU A 97 -1.74 -5.62 25.61
N LYS A 98 -2.30 -6.52 24.78
CA LYS A 98 -3.32 -7.51 25.17
C LYS A 98 -2.80 -8.96 25.18
N GLU A 99 -1.52 -9.15 25.47
CA GLU A 99 -0.93 -10.47 25.75
C GLU A 99 -0.77 -10.70 27.26
#